data_AF-A0A972AV34-F1
#
_entry.id   AF-A0A972AV34-F1
#
_cell.length_a   1.000
_cell.length_b   1.000
_cell.length_c   1.000
_cell.angle_alpha   90.00
_cell.angle_beta   90.00
_cell.angle_gamma   90.00
#
_symmetry.space_group_name_H-M   'P 1'
#
loop_
_entity.id
_entity.type
_entity.pdbx_description
1 polymer ?
#
loop_
_entity_poly.entity_id
_entity_poly.type
_entity_poly.pdbx_seq_one_letter_code
_entity_poly.pdbx_strand_id
1 'polypeptide(L)' 'MIYLKLFLSFLQVGLFSIGGGYAALPLIQAQVVDLNPWLSLGEFT' A
#
# COMPACT_ATOMS: atom_id res chain seq x y z
N MET A 1 7.00 16.51 1.29
CA MET A 1 7.53 15.17 1.64
C MET A 1 6.54 14.02 1.46
N ILE A 2 5.23 14.19 1.74
CA ILE A 2 4.24 13.09 1.65
C ILE A 2 4.16 12.44 0.26
N TYR A 3 4.28 13.23 -0.82
CA TYR A 3 4.24 12.73 -2.19
C TYR A 3 5.36 11.74 -2.52
N LEU A 4 6.56 11.95 -1.99
CA LEU A 4 7.68 11.02 -2.19
C LEU A 4 7.42 9.71 -1.43
N LYS A 5 6.81 9.80 -0.24
CA LYS A 5 6.46 8.63 0.58
C LYS A 5 5.38 7.79 -0.09
N LEU A 6 4.33 8.45 -0.60
CA LEU A 6 3.29 7.82 -1.44
C LEU A 6 3.91 7.14 -2.67
N PHE A 7 4.75 7.86 -3.41
CA PHE A 7 5.43 7.31 -4.59
C PHE A 7 6.23 6.05 -4.26
N LEU A 8 7.06 6.08 -3.22
CA LEU A 8 7.88 4.92 -2.81
C LEU A 8 7.02 3.76 -2.28
N SER A 9 5.96 4.04 -1.52
CA SER A 9 5.05 3.00 -1.03
C SER A 9 4.36 2.27 -2.18
N PHE A 10 3.79 3.01 -3.14
CA PHE A 10 3.12 2.42 -4.29
C PHE A 10 4.10 1.82 -5.31
N LEU A 11 5.33 2.32 -5.40
CA LEU A 11 6.40 1.70 -6.19
C LEU A 11 6.77 0.33 -5.62
N GLN A 12 6.89 0.18 -4.29
CA GLN A 12 7.11 -1.13 -3.67
C GLN A 12 5.94 -2.09 -3.95
N VAL A 13 4.70 -1.63 -3.77
CA VAL A 13 3.53 -2.46 -4.10
C VAL A 13 3.59 -2.93 -5.56
N GLY A 14 3.93 -2.04 -6.50
CA GLY A 14 4.05 -2.38 -7.92
C GLY A 14 5.17 -3.38 -8.22
N LEU A 15 6.32 -3.28 -7.56
CA LEU A 15 7.45 -4.19 -7.73
C LEU A 15 7.19 -5.58 -7.14
N PHE A 16 6.43 -5.65 -6.04
CA PHE A 16 6.12 -6.91 -5.33
C PHE A 16 4.73 -7.48 -5.65
N SER A 17 3.96 -6.85 -6.55
CA SER A 17 2.68 -7.36 -7.04
C SER A 17 2.88 -8.51 -8.05
N ILE A 18 3.46 -9.60 -7.58
CA ILE A 18 3.64 -10.84 -8.34
C ILE A 18 2.39 -11.69 -8.11
N GLY A 19 1.49 -11.76 -9.10
CA GLY A 19 0.23 -12.52 -9.00
C GLY A 19 -1.04 -11.78 -9.43
N GLY A 20 -0.92 -10.56 -9.96
CA GLY A 20 -2.06 -9.77 -10.48
C GLY A 20 -2.71 -8.86 -9.44
N GLY A 21 -3.81 -8.18 -9.83
CA GLY A 21 -4.41 -7.10 -9.04
C GLY A 21 -4.87 -7.48 -7.63
N TYR A 22 -5.37 -8.70 -7.44
CA TYR A 22 -5.82 -9.18 -6.12
C TYR A 22 -4.66 -9.49 -5.16
N ALA A 23 -3.48 -9.84 -5.68
CA ALA A 23 -2.28 -10.05 -4.87
C ALA A 23 -1.68 -8.73 -4.36
N ALA A 24 -1.97 -7.61 -5.04
CA ALA A 24 -1.53 -6.28 -4.62
C ALA A 24 -2.30 -5.77 -3.39
N LEU A 25 -3.56 -6.19 -3.21
CA LEU A 25 -4.44 -5.68 -2.16
C LEU A 25 -3.86 -5.80 -0.73
N PRO A 26 -3.35 -6.97 -0.29
CA PRO A 26 -2.71 -7.08 1.02
C PRO A 26 -1.42 -6.26 1.14
N LEU A 27 -0.67 -6.09 0.05
CA LEU A 27 0.54 -5.25 0.04
C LEU A 27 0.19 -3.76 0.19
N ILE A 28 -0.91 -3.33 -0.45
CA ILE A 28 -1.44 -1.97 -0.28
C ILE A 28 -1.89 -1.79 1.17
N GLN A 29 -2.69 -2.70 1.72
CA GLN A 29 -3.15 -2.65 3.11
C GLN A 29 -1.97 -2.46 4.09
N ALA A 30 -0.92 -3.26 3.95
CA ALA A 30 0.27 -3.16 4.79
C ALA A 30 0.95 -1.79 4.67
N GLN A 31 0.96 -1.18 3.48
CA GLN A 31 1.56 0.14 3.28
C GLN A 31 0.70 1.30 3.82
N VAL A 32 -0.61 1.27 3.63
CA VAL A 32 -1.52 2.36 4.05
C VAL A 32 -1.97 2.26 5.50
N VAL A 33 -2.16 1.05 6.04
CA VAL A 33 -2.70 0.83 7.39
C VAL A 33 -1.57 0.57 8.39
N ASP A 34 -0.67 -0.37 8.11
CA ASP A 34 0.34 -0.79 9.09
C ASP A 34 1.58 0.11 9.10
N LEU A 35 2.15 0.42 7.92
CA LEU A 35 3.43 1.13 7.81
C LEU A 35 3.31 2.66 7.86
N ASN A 36 2.26 3.24 7.29
CA ASN A 36 2.11 4.70 7.20
C ASN A 36 0.90 5.29 7.96
N PRO A 37 0.16 4.48 8.72
CA PRO A 37 -1.22 4.71 9.19
C PRO A 37 -1.96 5.89 8.54
N TRP A 38 -2.08 5.88 7.21
CA TRP A 38 -2.85 6.88 6.46
C TRP A 38 -4.35 6.58 6.45
N LEU A 39 -4.71 5.31 6.60
CA LEU A 39 -6.07 4.81 6.70
C LEU A 39 -6.16 3.88 7.91
N SER A 40 -7.27 3.95 8.64
CA SER A 40 -7.63 2.90 9.58
C SER A 40 -8.11 1.66 8.84
N LEU A 41 -8.03 0.48 9.48
CA LEU A 41 -8.50 -0.76 8.88
C LEU A 41 -9.98 -0.68 8.43
N GLY A 42 -10.80 0.08 9.16
CA GLY A 42 -12.21 0.29 8.84
C GLY A 42 -12.46 1.22 7.65
N GLU A 43 -11.50 2.06 7.28
CA GLU A 43 -11.58 2.89 6.06
C GLU A 43 -10.99 2.17 4.83
N PHE A 44 -10.20 1.12 5.05
CA PHE A 44 -9.65 0.28 3.98
C PHE A 44 -10.62 -0.80 3.50
N THR A 45 -11.56 -1.22 4.36
CA THR A 45 -12.57 -2.26 4.09
C THR A 45 -13.83 -1.64 3.48
#